data_AF-A0A9N8HKJ4-F1
#
_entry.id   AF-A0A9N8HKJ4-F1
#
_cell.length_a   1.000
_cell.length_b   1.000
_cell.length_c   1.000
_cell.angle_alpha   90.00
_cell.angle_beta   90.00
_cell.angle_gamma   90.00
#
_symmetry.space_group_name_H-M   'P 1'
#
loop_
_entity.id
_entity.type
_entity.pdbx_description
1 polymer ?
#
loop_
_entity_poly.entity_id
_entity_poly.type
_entity_poly.pdbx_seq_one_letter_code
_entity_poly.pdbx_strand_id
1 'polypeptide(L)'
;MSFRSLNSPPLVAAAGAVIVAGLPFVQVGAVSMAALKVANIVAFVTNTTAVSIPGRMDGDQDARMRQGDMNPHDESTPLNNNNNIVQRNRTLVAPAGWAFAIWGPIYLGEAIFCGAQFWDPTMTAAVPSMTAPFVAANLTQSLWCASFRSSYSQGWHKYISVFMLGGTAFSLSQVPFADIASPYMIPLTMHFGWTTAATLVNLNGSLAMGDNTSERTIIAAGHLSAVVATALGIGITVTQTLPVYGFTVAWALAACSSGMKVKPDDPSASSTLKAGAKVQQILLLAGSVLSAGASIYTLLQ
;
A
#
# COMPACT_ATOMS: atom_id res chain seq x y z
N MET A 1 -20.28 18.84 -13.57
CA MET A 1 -18.86 18.49 -13.36
C MET A 1 -18.71 17.00 -13.68
N SER A 2 -17.78 16.61 -14.57
CA SER A 2 -17.63 15.20 -14.93
C SER A 2 -16.84 14.45 -13.85
N PHE A 3 -17.12 13.16 -13.63
CA PHE A 3 -16.33 12.33 -12.70
C PHE A 3 -14.83 12.35 -13.02
N ARG A 4 -14.46 12.60 -14.28
CA ARG A 4 -13.07 12.75 -14.72
C ARG A 4 -12.39 13.99 -14.10
N SER A 5 -13.13 15.10 -13.97
CA SER A 5 -12.61 16.33 -13.36
C SER A 5 -12.43 16.22 -11.84
N LEU A 6 -13.26 15.39 -11.18
CA LEU A 6 -13.13 15.08 -9.76
C LEU A 6 -11.93 14.15 -9.47
N ASN A 7 -11.46 13.41 -10.47
CA ASN A 7 -10.30 12.52 -10.39
C ASN A 7 -9.08 13.11 -11.12
N SER A 8 -8.80 14.39 -10.90
CA SER A 8 -7.57 15.01 -11.40
C SER A 8 -6.43 14.80 -10.41
N PRO A 9 -5.17 14.56 -10.89
CA PRO A 9 -4.04 14.37 -10.01
C PRO A 9 -3.83 15.48 -8.96
N PRO A 10 -3.94 16.79 -9.28
CA PRO A 10 -3.82 17.84 -8.28
C PRO A 10 -4.91 17.78 -7.20
N LEU A 11 -6.16 17.49 -7.59
CA LEU A 11 -7.27 17.42 -6.64
C LEU A 11 -7.13 16.21 -5.71
N VAL A 12 -6.76 15.04 -6.24
CA VAL A 12 -6.52 13.85 -5.44
C VAL A 12 -5.36 14.06 -4.47
N ALA A 13 -4.25 14.66 -4.93
CA ALA A 13 -3.12 15.01 -4.08
C ALA A 13 -3.52 15.99 -2.96
N ALA A 14 -4.26 17.05 -3.30
CA ALA A 14 -4.74 18.03 -2.33
C ALA A 14 -5.69 17.39 -1.30
N ALA A 15 -6.63 16.54 -1.73
CA ALA A 15 -7.54 15.84 -0.85
C ALA A 15 -6.79 14.95 0.16
N GLY A 16 -5.84 14.13 -0.30
CA GLY A 16 -5.02 13.32 0.60
C GLY A 16 -4.18 14.15 1.55
N ALA A 17 -3.60 15.26 1.06
CA ALA A 17 -2.81 16.16 1.90
C ALA A 17 -3.65 16.80 3.02
N VAL A 18 -4.88 17.22 2.71
CA VAL A 18 -5.81 17.74 3.72
C VAL A 18 -6.17 16.67 4.75
N ILE A 19 -6.43 15.44 4.32
CA ILE A 19 -6.75 14.33 5.24
C ILE A 19 -5.57 14.08 6.20
N VAL A 20 -4.36 13.90 5.67
CA VAL A 20 -3.17 13.57 6.46
C VAL A 20 -2.75 14.73 7.37
N ALA A 21 -2.74 15.96 6.86
CA ALA A 21 -2.34 17.14 7.64
C ALA A 21 -3.39 17.53 8.68
N GLY A 22 -4.68 17.27 8.42
CA GLY A 22 -5.78 17.54 9.34
C GLY A 22 -5.85 16.54 10.49
N LEU A 23 -5.39 15.30 10.30
CA LEU A 23 -5.54 14.20 11.25
C LEU A 23 -5.12 14.54 12.70
N PRO A 24 -3.95 15.16 12.97
CA PRO A 24 -3.53 15.51 14.33
C PRO A 24 -4.44 16.52 15.05
N PHE A 25 -5.27 17.25 14.31
CA PHE A 25 -6.15 18.29 14.84
C PHE A 25 -7.60 17.84 15.01
N VAL A 26 -7.93 16.61 14.61
CA VAL A 26 -9.29 16.07 14.75
C VAL A 26 -9.56 15.71 16.20
N GLN A 27 -10.38 16.52 16.87
CA GLN A 27 -10.91 16.21 18.20
C GLN A 27 -12.31 15.61 18.09
N VAL A 28 -12.47 14.35 18.50
CA VAL A 28 -13.78 13.66 18.44
C VAL A 28 -14.67 13.89 19.68
N GLY A 29 -14.19 14.64 20.69
CA GLY A 29 -14.83 14.72 22.01
C GLY A 29 -16.26 15.28 22.02
N ALA A 30 -16.66 16.02 20.99
CA ALA A 30 -18.02 16.57 20.84
C ALA A 30 -18.93 15.71 19.92
N VAL A 31 -18.39 14.66 19.30
CA VAL A 31 -19.12 13.81 18.33
C VAL A 31 -19.78 12.65 19.05
N SER A 32 -21.04 12.36 18.73
CA SER A 32 -21.75 11.24 19.36
C SER A 32 -21.12 9.90 19.00
N MET A 33 -21.17 8.95 19.93
CA MET A 33 -20.64 7.60 19.71
C MET A 33 -21.27 6.93 18.47
N ALA A 34 -22.57 7.14 18.23
CA ALA A 34 -23.26 6.62 17.05
C ALA A 34 -22.68 7.22 15.75
N ALA A 35 -22.42 8.53 15.71
CA ALA A 35 -21.83 9.17 14.54
C ALA A 35 -20.41 8.66 14.25
N LEU A 36 -19.60 8.39 15.27
CA LEU A 36 -18.26 7.83 15.11
C LEU A 36 -18.30 6.41 14.52
N LYS A 37 -19.17 5.53 15.04
CA LYS A 37 -19.36 4.17 14.50
C LYS A 37 -19.84 4.19 13.05
N VAL A 38 -20.80 5.07 12.73
CA VAL A 38 -21.28 5.25 11.36
C VAL A 38 -20.17 5.77 10.45
N ALA A 39 -19.35 6.72 10.91
CA ALA A 39 -18.21 7.23 10.14
C ALA A 39 -17.21 6.11 9.79
N ASN A 40 -16.89 5.23 10.74
CA ASN A 40 -16.03 4.07 10.51
C ASN A 40 -16.61 3.14 9.43
N ILE A 41 -17.89 2.76 9.54
CA ILE A 41 -18.56 1.92 8.53
C ILE A 41 -18.53 2.59 7.16
N VAL A 42 -18.91 3.87 7.08
CA VAL A 42 -18.98 4.59 5.80
C VAL A 42 -17.61 4.68 5.15
N ALA A 43 -16.56 4.98 5.93
CA ALA A 43 -15.20 5.03 5.42
C ALA A 43 -14.72 3.65 4.93
N PHE A 44 -14.98 2.59 5.71
CA PHE A 44 -14.64 1.23 5.34
C PHE A 44 -15.36 0.77 4.06
N VAL A 45 -16.68 0.95 3.98
CA VAL A 45 -17.47 0.61 2.79
C VAL A 45 -17.02 1.40 1.57
N THR A 46 -16.68 2.69 1.74
CA THR A 46 -16.14 3.52 0.67
C THR A 46 -14.82 2.94 0.15
N ASN A 47 -13.91 2.56 1.05
CA ASN A 47 -12.65 1.93 0.69
C ASN A 47 -12.83 0.59 0.00
N THR A 48 -13.62 -0.32 0.57
CA THR A 48 -13.94 -1.63 -0.04
C THR A 48 -14.54 -1.46 -1.44
N THR A 49 -15.42 -0.48 -1.64
CA THR A 49 -16.00 -0.18 -2.95
C THR A 49 -14.94 0.33 -3.92
N ALA A 50 -14.09 1.25 -3.49
CA ALA A 50 -13.02 1.82 -4.29
C ALA A 50 -12.01 0.77 -4.77
N VAL A 51 -11.60 -0.16 -3.89
CA VAL A 51 -10.67 -1.25 -4.26
C VAL A 51 -11.30 -2.36 -5.08
N SER A 52 -12.62 -2.56 -4.99
CA SER A 52 -13.34 -3.58 -5.78
C SER A 52 -13.49 -3.16 -7.24
N ILE A 53 -13.45 -1.85 -7.52
CA ILE A 53 -13.65 -1.27 -8.85
C ILE A 53 -12.55 -0.23 -9.14
N PRO A 54 -11.26 -0.60 -9.03
CA PRO A 54 -10.18 0.37 -9.03
C PRO A 54 -10.00 0.93 -10.45
N GLY A 55 -9.92 2.26 -10.59
CA GLY A 55 -9.77 2.92 -11.90
C GLY A 55 -10.98 2.82 -12.85
N ARG A 56 -12.05 2.09 -12.49
CA ARG A 56 -13.18 1.76 -13.39
C ARG A 56 -14.44 2.59 -13.16
N MET A 57 -14.52 3.38 -12.08
CA MET A 57 -15.74 4.11 -11.70
C MET A 57 -16.24 5.14 -12.74
N ASP A 58 -15.42 5.58 -13.69
CA ASP A 58 -15.82 6.49 -14.78
C ASP A 58 -15.66 5.88 -16.18
N GLY A 59 -15.41 4.57 -16.27
CA GLY A 59 -15.33 3.83 -17.53
C GLY A 59 -14.08 4.09 -18.37
N ASP A 60 -13.10 4.89 -17.94
CA ASP A 60 -11.87 5.16 -18.71
C ASP A 60 -11.08 3.87 -18.98
N GLN A 61 -10.93 3.02 -17.95
CA GLN A 61 -10.28 1.72 -18.10
C GLN A 61 -11.08 0.76 -19.01
N ASP A 62 -12.41 0.73 -18.88
CA ASP A 62 -13.27 -0.09 -19.74
C ASP A 62 -13.24 0.38 -21.21
N ALA A 63 -13.20 1.69 -21.44
CA ALA A 63 -13.05 2.28 -22.77
C ALA A 63 -11.71 1.87 -23.40
N ARG A 64 -10.63 1.87 -22.63
CA ARG A 64 -9.30 1.43 -23.10
C ARG A 64 -9.23 -0.08 -23.33
N MET A 65 -9.88 -0.90 -22.51
CA MET A 65 -10.00 -2.35 -22.77
C MET A 65 -10.76 -2.61 -24.08
N ARG A 66 -11.86 -1.89 -24.35
CA ARG A 66 -12.61 -2.00 -25.61
C ARG A 66 -11.83 -1.52 -26.83
N GLN A 67 -10.90 -0.59 -26.64
CA GLN A 67 -10.01 -0.10 -27.70
C GLN A 67 -8.86 -1.09 -28.03
N GLY A 68 -8.77 -2.25 -27.36
CA GLY A 68 -7.67 -3.21 -27.55
C GLY A 68 -6.36 -2.79 -26.88
N ASP A 69 -6.38 -1.66 -26.16
CA ASP A 69 -5.24 -1.02 -25.50
C ASP A 69 -4.77 -1.78 -24.25
N MET A 70 -5.44 -2.87 -23.86
CA MET A 70 -5.18 -3.71 -22.69
C MET A 70 -5.62 -5.17 -22.95
N ASN A 71 -5.05 -5.83 -23.96
CA ASN A 71 -5.30 -7.25 -24.21
C ASN A 71 -4.30 -8.14 -23.44
N PRO A 72 -4.71 -8.90 -22.41
CA PRO A 72 -3.78 -9.69 -21.58
C PRO A 72 -3.24 -10.96 -22.26
N HIS A 73 -3.76 -11.33 -23.44
CA HIS A 73 -3.37 -12.55 -24.18
C HIS A 73 -2.53 -12.28 -25.42
N ASP A 74 -2.19 -11.03 -25.68
CA ASP A 74 -1.47 -10.64 -26.88
C ASP A 74 -0.13 -10.00 -26.49
N GLU A 75 0.89 -10.85 -26.33
CA GLU A 75 2.28 -10.42 -26.14
C GLU A 75 2.86 -9.73 -27.40
N SER A 76 2.16 -9.83 -28.53
CA SER A 76 2.62 -9.40 -29.86
C SER A 76 1.98 -8.13 -30.39
N THR A 77 0.79 -7.75 -29.91
CA THR A 77 0.34 -6.36 -30.06
C THR A 77 1.19 -5.50 -29.14
N PRO A 78 2.04 -4.60 -29.66
CA PRO A 78 2.53 -3.54 -28.81
C PRO A 78 1.28 -2.83 -28.31
N LEU A 79 1.04 -2.86 -26.99
CA LEU A 79 0.19 -1.87 -26.33
C LEU A 79 0.79 -0.50 -26.70
N ASN A 80 0.35 -0.01 -27.86
CA ASN A 80 0.67 1.21 -28.56
C ASN A 80 1.98 1.88 -28.13
N ASN A 81 3.10 1.62 -28.82
CA ASN A 81 4.28 2.50 -28.99
C ASN A 81 4.78 3.34 -27.78
N ASN A 82 4.39 2.99 -26.56
CA ASN A 82 4.54 3.81 -25.37
C ASN A 82 5.61 3.14 -24.52
N ASN A 83 6.79 3.76 -24.50
CA ASN A 83 7.95 3.41 -23.68
C ASN A 83 7.61 3.10 -22.19
N ASN A 84 6.44 3.51 -21.71
CA ASN A 84 5.92 3.35 -20.36
C ASN A 84 5.79 1.90 -19.86
N ILE A 85 5.49 0.89 -20.71
CA ILE A 85 5.34 -0.51 -20.25
C ILE A 85 6.71 -1.18 -20.05
N VAL A 86 7.63 -0.98 -21.00
CA VAL A 86 9.03 -1.41 -20.86
C VAL A 86 9.68 -0.74 -19.64
N GLN A 87 9.30 0.50 -19.34
CA GLN A 87 9.76 1.23 -18.15
C GLN A 87 9.16 0.76 -16.83
N ARG A 88 7.99 0.12 -16.80
CA ARG A 88 7.47 -0.50 -15.57
C ARG A 88 8.21 -1.80 -15.24
N ASN A 89 8.71 -2.51 -16.24
CA ASN A 89 9.33 -3.82 -16.06
C ASN A 89 10.77 -3.78 -15.52
N ARG A 90 11.37 -2.60 -15.37
CA ARG A 90 12.72 -2.44 -14.81
C ARG A 90 12.76 -2.31 -13.28
N THR A 91 11.62 -2.27 -12.58
CA THR A 91 11.63 -2.24 -11.10
C THR A 91 12.20 -3.54 -10.53
N LEU A 92 13.06 -3.42 -9.51
CA LEU A 92 13.58 -4.56 -8.76
C LEU A 92 12.70 -4.92 -7.56
N VAL A 93 11.69 -4.11 -7.26
CA VAL A 93 10.76 -4.32 -6.15
C VAL A 93 9.36 -4.49 -6.74
N ALA A 94 8.97 -5.75 -6.95
CA ALA A 94 7.64 -6.11 -7.43
C ALA A 94 7.17 -7.36 -6.69
N PRO A 95 6.01 -7.33 -6.00
CA PRO A 95 5.50 -8.49 -5.30
C PRO A 95 4.98 -9.57 -6.27
N ALA A 96 5.08 -10.82 -5.87
CA ALA A 96 4.43 -11.93 -6.55
C ALA A 96 2.90 -11.84 -6.42
N GLY A 97 2.16 -12.47 -7.33
CA GLY A 97 0.69 -12.40 -7.35
C GLY A 97 0.03 -12.90 -6.05
N TRP A 98 0.62 -13.91 -5.40
CA TRP A 98 0.11 -14.45 -4.13
C TRP A 98 0.18 -13.43 -2.97
N ALA A 99 1.03 -12.40 -3.07
CA ALA A 99 1.19 -11.39 -2.02
C ALA A 99 -0.15 -10.74 -1.68
N PHE A 100 -0.96 -10.51 -2.70
CA PHE A 100 -2.24 -9.81 -2.62
C PHE A 100 -3.34 -10.61 -1.92
N ALA A 101 -3.12 -11.90 -1.63
CA ALA A 101 -4.02 -12.69 -0.79
C ALA A 101 -4.17 -12.10 0.62
N ILE A 102 -3.21 -11.28 1.07
CA ILE A 102 -3.25 -10.58 2.36
C ILE A 102 -4.44 -9.64 2.52
N TRP A 103 -5.01 -9.15 1.41
CA TRP A 103 -6.20 -8.30 1.45
C TRP A 103 -7.42 -9.04 2.02
N GLY A 104 -7.53 -10.35 1.81
CA GLY A 104 -8.64 -11.14 2.35
C GLY A 104 -8.74 -11.05 3.88
N PRO A 105 -7.70 -11.45 4.62
CA PRO A 105 -7.66 -11.29 6.07
C PRO A 105 -7.81 -9.85 6.57
N ILE A 106 -7.19 -8.88 5.88
CA ILE A 106 -7.32 -7.45 6.24
C ILE A 106 -8.78 -7.00 6.16
N TYR A 107 -9.42 -7.13 4.99
CA TYR A 107 -10.79 -6.65 4.80
C TYR A 107 -11.81 -7.43 5.62
N LEU A 108 -11.66 -8.75 5.74
CA LEU A 108 -12.55 -9.55 6.57
C LEU A 108 -12.44 -9.12 8.04
N GLY A 109 -11.22 -8.96 8.55
CA GLY A 109 -11.01 -8.55 9.93
C GLY A 109 -11.45 -7.12 10.20
N GLU A 110 -11.23 -6.17 9.28
CA GLU A 110 -11.73 -4.79 9.41
C GLU A 110 -13.26 -4.71 9.36
N ALA A 111 -13.92 -5.58 8.57
CA ALA A 111 -15.37 -5.70 8.59
C ALA A 111 -15.88 -6.21 9.96
N ILE A 112 -15.21 -7.22 10.52
CA ILE A 112 -15.49 -7.72 11.88
C ILE A 112 -15.26 -6.61 12.91
N PHE A 113 -14.16 -5.86 12.81
CA PHE A 113 -13.88 -4.70 13.67
C PHE A 113 -15.00 -3.66 13.60
N CYS A 114 -15.44 -3.26 12.39
CA CYS A 114 -16.53 -2.31 12.23
C CYS A 114 -17.85 -2.80 12.85
N GLY A 115 -18.15 -4.09 12.72
CA GLY A 115 -19.30 -4.71 13.38
C GLY A 115 -19.17 -4.76 14.91
N ALA A 116 -18.01 -5.20 15.41
CA ALA A 116 -17.74 -5.39 16.83
C ALA A 116 -17.93 -4.11 17.64
N GLN A 117 -17.73 -2.94 17.03
CA GLN A 117 -18.03 -1.65 17.64
C GLN A 117 -19.47 -1.53 18.17
N PHE A 118 -20.44 -2.34 17.72
CA PHE A 118 -21.84 -2.23 18.16
C PHE A 118 -22.21 -3.10 19.36
N TRP A 119 -21.46 -4.16 19.64
CA TRP A 119 -21.80 -5.14 20.68
C TRP A 119 -20.65 -5.48 21.63
N ASP A 120 -19.40 -5.24 21.24
CA ASP A 120 -18.24 -5.45 22.10
C ASP A 120 -17.93 -4.16 22.88
N PRO A 121 -18.02 -4.17 24.23
CA PRO A 121 -17.73 -2.99 25.05
C PRO A 121 -16.29 -2.49 24.91
N THR A 122 -15.33 -3.40 24.72
CA THR A 122 -13.91 -3.05 24.55
C THR A 122 -13.71 -2.28 23.25
N MET A 123 -14.34 -2.74 22.16
CA MET A 123 -14.30 -2.02 20.88
C MET A 123 -15.07 -0.70 20.95
N THR A 124 -16.24 -0.69 21.59
CA THR A 124 -17.02 0.54 21.79
C THR A 124 -16.21 1.61 22.51
N ALA A 125 -15.45 1.24 23.54
CA ALA A 125 -14.60 2.17 24.30
C ALA A 125 -13.41 2.69 23.47
N ALA A 126 -12.91 1.90 22.51
CA ALA A 126 -11.79 2.29 21.65
C ALA A 126 -12.22 3.18 20.46
N VAL A 127 -13.50 3.21 20.07
CA VAL A 127 -14.00 3.98 18.92
C VAL A 127 -13.51 5.44 18.90
N PRO A 128 -13.58 6.23 19.98
CA PRO A 128 -13.17 7.64 19.93
C PRO A 128 -11.69 7.82 19.55
N SER A 129 -10.79 6.99 20.06
CA SER A 129 -9.36 7.13 19.77
C SER A 129 -8.95 6.54 18.42
N MET A 130 -9.77 5.66 17.85
CA MET A 130 -9.47 4.99 16.58
C MET A 130 -10.15 5.60 15.36
N THR A 131 -11.27 6.32 15.54
CA THR A 131 -12.12 6.74 14.42
C THR A 131 -11.39 7.65 13.44
N ALA A 132 -10.75 8.73 13.93
CA ALA A 132 -10.04 9.66 13.06
C ALA A 132 -8.92 8.97 12.23
N PRO A 133 -8.00 8.20 12.83
CA PRO A 133 -6.95 7.52 12.06
C PRO A 133 -7.50 6.43 11.14
N PHE A 134 -8.51 5.66 11.55
CA PHE A 134 -9.12 4.62 10.72
C PHE A 134 -9.85 5.21 9.51
N VAL A 135 -10.61 6.28 9.69
CA VAL A 135 -11.28 6.99 8.60
C VAL A 135 -10.26 7.57 7.63
N ALA A 136 -9.23 8.26 8.14
CA ALA A 136 -8.16 8.82 7.31
C ALA A 136 -7.47 7.74 6.47
N ALA A 137 -7.13 6.60 7.07
CA ALA A 137 -6.53 5.46 6.39
C ALA A 137 -7.38 4.92 5.22
N ASN A 138 -8.68 4.73 5.47
CA ASN A 138 -9.63 4.25 4.46
C ASN A 138 -9.82 5.27 3.32
N LEU A 139 -9.87 6.56 3.64
CA LEU A 139 -10.01 7.60 2.63
C LEU A 139 -8.75 7.75 1.77
N THR A 140 -7.55 7.76 2.36
CA THR A 140 -6.31 7.82 1.58
C THR A 140 -6.13 6.57 0.74
N GLN A 141 -6.53 5.38 1.20
CA GLN A 141 -6.50 4.18 0.37
C GLN A 141 -7.55 4.22 -0.76
N SER A 142 -8.72 4.79 -0.51
CA SER A 142 -9.70 5.05 -1.57
C SER A 142 -9.12 5.95 -2.65
N LEU A 143 -8.40 7.02 -2.25
CA LEU A 143 -7.71 7.93 -3.15
C LEU A 143 -6.52 7.26 -3.85
N TRP A 144 -5.85 6.28 -3.24
CA TRP A 144 -4.82 5.50 -3.90
C TRP A 144 -5.36 4.78 -5.15
N CYS A 145 -6.57 4.23 -5.11
CA CYS A 145 -7.21 3.55 -6.25
C CYS A 145 -7.40 4.48 -7.46
N ALA A 146 -7.51 5.79 -7.22
CA ALA A 146 -7.60 6.80 -8.26
C ALA A 146 -6.31 6.89 -9.11
N SER A 147 -5.16 6.55 -8.52
CA SER A 147 -3.84 6.67 -9.14
C SER A 147 -3.55 5.61 -10.22
N PHE A 148 -4.44 4.63 -10.42
CA PHE A 148 -4.23 3.58 -11.43
C PHE A 148 -4.51 4.02 -12.87
N ARG A 149 -4.95 5.26 -13.07
CA ARG A 149 -5.16 5.83 -14.40
C ARG A 149 -3.84 6.22 -15.08
N SER A 150 -3.84 6.23 -16.41
CA SER A 150 -2.69 6.69 -17.19
C SER A 150 -2.36 8.17 -16.96
N SER A 151 -3.31 9.01 -16.58
CA SER A 151 -3.04 10.42 -16.23
C SER A 151 -2.07 10.59 -15.05
N TYR A 152 -1.89 9.54 -14.25
CA TYR A 152 -0.97 9.50 -13.13
C TYR A 152 0.41 8.96 -13.51
N SER A 153 0.64 8.44 -14.72
CA SER A 153 1.94 7.84 -15.07
C SER A 153 3.02 8.84 -15.51
N GLN A 154 2.73 10.15 -15.49
CA GLN A 154 3.63 11.19 -16.01
C GLN A 154 3.97 12.25 -14.97
N GLY A 155 5.13 12.90 -15.16
CA GLY A 155 5.60 14.00 -14.32
C GLY A 155 5.65 13.63 -12.84
N TRP A 156 5.15 14.51 -11.98
CA TRP A 156 5.07 14.29 -10.55
C TRP A 156 3.85 13.44 -10.13
N HIS A 157 2.84 13.29 -10.98
CA HIS A 157 1.59 12.59 -10.66
C HIS A 157 1.80 11.12 -10.27
N LYS A 158 2.87 10.50 -10.79
CA LYS A 158 3.24 9.11 -10.49
C LYS A 158 3.48 8.86 -9.01
N TYR A 159 3.93 9.88 -8.29
CA TYR A 159 4.18 9.79 -6.85
C TYR A 159 2.92 9.90 -6.00
N ILE A 160 1.75 10.21 -6.58
CA ILE A 160 0.49 10.28 -5.80
C ILE A 160 0.16 8.92 -5.19
N SER A 161 0.40 7.83 -5.91
CA SER A 161 0.20 6.48 -5.36
C SER A 161 1.03 6.26 -4.08
N VAL A 162 2.29 6.70 -4.10
CA VAL A 162 3.20 6.65 -2.95
C VAL A 162 2.65 7.46 -1.79
N PHE A 163 2.23 8.69 -2.07
CA PHE A 163 1.69 9.59 -1.06
C PHE A 163 0.42 9.05 -0.41
N MET A 164 -0.50 8.46 -1.19
CA MET A 164 -1.75 7.94 -0.66
C MET A 164 -1.55 6.69 0.20
N LEU A 165 -0.71 5.74 -0.22
CA LEU A 165 -0.37 4.58 0.62
C LEU A 165 0.44 4.97 1.85
N GLY A 166 1.37 5.92 1.70
CA GLY A 166 2.13 6.48 2.82
C GLY A 166 1.21 7.20 3.81
N GLY A 167 0.18 7.90 3.31
CA GLY A 167 -0.87 8.50 4.12
C GLY A 167 -1.73 7.47 4.85
N THR A 168 -2.04 6.33 4.21
CA THR A 168 -2.72 5.21 4.87
C THR A 168 -1.87 4.64 6.01
N ALA A 169 -0.59 4.33 5.73
CA ALA A 169 0.33 3.81 6.73
C ALA A 169 0.54 4.82 7.89
N PHE A 170 0.72 6.10 7.58
CA PHE A 170 0.84 7.15 8.58
C PHE A 170 -0.42 7.24 9.44
N SER A 171 -1.61 7.24 8.83
CA SER A 171 -2.87 7.32 9.57
C SER A 171 -3.04 6.13 10.51
N LEU A 172 -2.74 4.91 10.05
CA LEU A 172 -2.80 3.71 10.89
C LEU A 172 -1.74 3.70 12.00
N SER A 173 -0.60 4.37 11.80
CA SER A 173 0.41 4.50 12.87
C SER A 173 -0.07 5.35 14.06
N GLN A 174 -1.14 6.13 13.87
CA GLN A 174 -1.76 6.92 14.94
C GLN A 174 -2.85 6.14 15.70
N VAL A 175 -3.18 4.90 15.29
CA VAL A 175 -4.09 4.03 16.04
C VAL A 175 -3.40 3.60 17.34
N PRO A 176 -4.04 3.78 18.51
CA PRO A 176 -3.47 3.33 19.78
C PRO A 176 -3.68 1.82 19.92
N PHE A 177 -2.72 1.03 19.43
CA PHE A 177 -2.71 -0.44 19.52
C PHE A 177 -2.45 -0.94 20.96
N ALA A 178 -3.29 -0.53 21.91
CA ALA A 178 -3.09 -0.75 23.34
C ALA A 178 -3.30 -2.20 23.80
N ASP A 179 -3.98 -3.03 23.00
CA ASP A 179 -4.17 -4.46 23.26
C ASP A 179 -3.79 -5.29 22.04
N ILE A 180 -2.52 -5.70 22.02
CA ILE A 180 -1.91 -6.49 20.93
C ILE A 180 -2.45 -7.93 20.87
N ALA A 181 -3.10 -8.41 21.94
CA ALA A 181 -3.76 -9.71 21.99
C ALA A 181 -5.18 -9.64 21.43
N SER A 182 -5.74 -8.43 21.28
CA SER A 182 -7.08 -8.24 20.74
C SER A 182 -7.15 -8.71 19.28
N PRO A 183 -8.01 -9.70 18.96
CA PRO A 183 -8.16 -10.17 17.57
C PRO A 183 -8.66 -9.07 16.63
N TYR A 184 -9.28 -8.01 17.16
CA TYR A 184 -9.75 -6.86 16.39
C TYR A 184 -8.61 -5.93 15.96
N MET A 185 -7.47 -5.91 16.66
CA MET A 185 -6.32 -5.08 16.32
C MET A 185 -5.43 -5.72 15.25
N ILE A 186 -5.49 -7.06 15.12
CA ILE A 186 -4.75 -7.83 14.12
C ILE A 186 -4.95 -7.27 12.70
N PRO A 187 -6.17 -7.11 12.16
CA PRO A 187 -6.36 -6.65 10.78
C PRO A 187 -5.86 -5.21 10.55
N LEU A 188 -6.06 -4.30 11.51
CA LEU A 188 -5.54 -2.93 11.44
C LEU A 188 -4.00 -2.91 11.44
N THR A 189 -3.38 -3.76 12.25
CA THR A 189 -1.92 -3.91 12.32
C THR A 189 -1.36 -4.52 11.04
N MET A 190 -2.05 -5.51 10.46
CA MET A 190 -1.71 -6.06 9.14
C MET A 190 -1.82 -4.98 8.07
N HIS A 191 -2.90 -4.22 8.08
CA HIS A 191 -3.11 -3.14 7.12
C HIS A 191 -2.00 -2.09 7.22
N PHE A 192 -1.60 -1.72 8.43
CA PHE A 192 -0.48 -0.82 8.67
C PHE A 192 0.83 -1.37 8.07
N GLY A 193 1.22 -2.60 8.42
CA GLY A 193 2.44 -3.22 7.90
C GLY A 193 2.44 -3.35 6.39
N TRP A 194 1.30 -3.73 5.80
CA TRP A 194 1.16 -3.93 4.37
C TRP A 194 1.30 -2.61 3.61
N THR A 195 0.62 -1.55 4.07
CA THR A 195 0.66 -0.24 3.40
C THR A 195 2.00 0.45 3.56
N THR A 196 2.74 0.23 4.65
CA THR A 196 4.14 0.65 4.77
C THR A 196 5.01 0.03 3.68
N ALA A 197 4.95 -1.29 3.50
CA ALA A 197 5.73 -1.97 2.45
C ALA A 197 5.26 -1.57 1.04
N ALA A 198 3.94 -1.49 0.81
CA ALA A 198 3.36 -1.12 -0.48
C ALA A 198 3.71 0.31 -0.89
N THR A 199 3.90 1.23 0.06
CA THR A 199 4.40 2.59 -0.20
C THR A 199 5.76 2.55 -0.90
N LEU A 200 6.68 1.72 -0.39
CA LEU A 200 8.02 1.55 -0.98
C LEU A 200 7.98 0.85 -2.33
N VAL A 201 7.10 -0.15 -2.51
CA VAL A 201 6.86 -0.78 -3.83
C VAL A 201 6.40 0.29 -4.85
N ASN A 202 5.45 1.14 -4.47
CA ASN A 202 4.94 2.19 -5.34
C ASN A 202 5.97 3.28 -5.63
N LEU A 203 6.88 3.56 -4.68
CA LEU A 203 7.99 4.48 -4.91
C LEU A 203 8.94 3.95 -5.98
N ASN A 204 9.30 2.67 -5.90
CA ASN A 204 10.15 2.03 -6.90
C ASN A 204 9.47 2.00 -8.27
N GLY A 205 8.18 1.66 -8.33
CA GLY A 205 7.38 1.73 -9.56
C GLY A 205 7.35 3.14 -10.16
N SER A 206 7.18 4.17 -9.33
CA SER A 206 7.16 5.57 -9.74
C SER A 206 8.50 6.05 -10.32
N LEU A 207 9.60 5.62 -9.71
CA LEU A 207 10.94 5.90 -10.21
C LEU A 207 11.23 5.18 -11.52
N ALA A 208 10.82 3.91 -11.62
CA ALA A 208 10.98 3.09 -12.81
C ALA A 208 10.23 3.66 -14.03
N MET A 209 9.07 4.28 -13.83
CA MET A 209 8.31 5.01 -14.86
C MET A 209 8.97 6.32 -15.35
N GLY A 210 10.17 6.69 -14.86
CA GLY A 210 10.89 7.86 -15.39
C GLY A 210 11.72 7.50 -16.61
N ASP A 211 11.47 8.15 -17.74
CA ASP A 211 12.23 7.95 -19.00
C ASP A 211 13.75 8.08 -18.79
N ASN A 212 14.15 9.07 -17.98
CA ASN A 212 15.55 9.43 -17.73
C ASN A 212 16.12 8.82 -16.43
N THR A 213 15.41 7.91 -15.77
CA THR A 213 15.91 7.29 -14.54
C THR A 213 16.98 6.24 -14.88
N SER A 214 18.22 6.48 -14.42
CA SER A 214 19.34 5.56 -14.65
C SER A 214 19.14 4.20 -13.97
N GLU A 215 19.72 3.13 -14.54
CA GLU A 215 19.70 1.80 -13.91
C GLU A 215 20.27 1.82 -12.48
N ARG A 216 21.35 2.60 -12.27
CA ARG A 216 21.97 2.75 -10.93
C ARG A 216 21.00 3.35 -9.92
N THR A 217 20.21 4.34 -10.33
CA THR A 217 19.18 4.95 -9.47
C THR A 217 18.11 3.94 -9.10
N ILE A 218 17.67 3.10 -10.05
CA ILE A 218 16.66 2.06 -9.81
C ILE A 218 17.19 0.98 -8.86
N ILE A 219 18.44 0.55 -9.06
CA ILE A 219 19.11 -0.42 -8.18
C ILE A 219 19.23 0.16 -6.77
N ALA A 220 19.74 1.39 -6.64
CA ALA A 220 19.91 2.05 -5.34
C ALA A 220 18.58 2.25 -4.62
N ALA A 221 17.53 2.67 -5.33
CA ALA A 221 16.19 2.83 -4.77
C ALA A 221 15.61 1.50 -4.28
N GLY A 222 15.82 0.41 -5.04
CA GLY A 222 15.39 -0.93 -4.65
C GLY A 222 16.10 -1.41 -3.38
N HIS A 223 17.43 -1.28 -3.34
CA HIS A 223 18.23 -1.70 -2.18
C HIS A 223 17.84 -0.91 -0.93
N LEU A 224 17.76 0.42 -1.07
CA LEU A 224 17.34 1.31 0.02
C LEU A 224 15.94 0.95 0.50
N SER A 225 15.01 0.65 -0.40
CA SER A 225 13.63 0.27 -0.03
C SER A 225 13.58 -1.04 0.76
N ALA A 226 14.39 -2.04 0.39
CA ALA A 226 14.48 -3.28 1.16
C ALA A 226 15.06 -3.03 2.57
N VAL A 227 16.10 -2.21 2.67
CA VAL A 227 16.72 -1.84 3.96
C VAL A 227 15.74 -1.06 4.83
N VAL A 228 15.05 -0.06 4.28
CA VAL A 228 14.07 0.77 5.01
C VAL A 228 12.89 -0.08 5.46
N ALA A 229 12.33 -0.93 4.59
CA ALA A 229 11.27 -1.86 4.97
C ALA A 229 11.70 -2.78 6.12
N THR A 230 12.92 -3.33 6.06
CA THR A 230 13.47 -4.18 7.13
C THR A 230 13.63 -3.40 8.44
N ALA A 231 14.21 -2.20 8.38
CA ALA A 231 14.41 -1.36 9.55
C ALA A 231 13.08 -0.97 10.21
N LEU A 232 12.07 -0.61 9.41
CA LEU A 232 10.72 -0.33 9.90
C LEU A 232 10.05 -1.60 10.45
N GLY A 233 10.16 -2.72 9.73
CA GLY A 233 9.64 -4.03 10.12
C GLY A 233 10.12 -4.46 11.50
N ILE A 234 11.42 -4.32 11.77
CA ILE A 234 12.02 -4.61 13.08
C ILE A 234 11.67 -3.51 14.10
N GLY A 235 11.93 -2.26 13.73
CA GLY A 235 11.85 -1.12 14.65
C GLY A 235 10.46 -0.92 15.21
N ILE A 236 9.42 -0.87 14.36
CA ILE A 236 8.03 -0.69 14.82
C ILE A 236 7.56 -1.91 15.60
N THR A 237 7.87 -3.13 15.14
CA THR A 237 7.49 -4.35 15.88
C THR A 237 8.07 -4.38 17.29
N VAL A 238 9.34 -4.05 17.46
CA VAL A 238 9.97 -4.06 18.79
C VAL A 238 9.50 -2.88 19.64
N THR A 239 9.49 -1.67 19.09
CA THR A 239 9.19 -0.45 19.88
C THR A 239 7.72 -0.29 20.22
N GLN A 240 6.81 -0.82 19.41
CA GLN A 240 5.36 -0.76 19.65
C GLN A 240 4.79 -2.12 20.06
N THR A 241 5.64 -3.14 20.25
CA THR A 241 5.21 -4.51 20.58
C THR A 241 4.19 -5.08 19.58
N LEU A 242 4.35 -4.79 18.28
CA LEU A 242 3.43 -5.19 17.20
C LEU A 242 4.00 -6.34 16.36
N PRO A 243 3.89 -7.61 16.78
CA PRO A 243 4.43 -8.73 16.01
C PRO A 243 3.70 -8.95 14.68
N VAL A 244 2.40 -8.70 14.63
CA VAL A 244 1.60 -8.81 13.39
C VAL A 244 2.11 -7.84 12.31
N TYR A 245 2.60 -6.66 12.70
CA TYR A 245 3.18 -5.68 11.79
C TYR A 245 4.42 -6.26 11.11
N GLY A 246 5.35 -6.81 11.90
CA GLY A 246 6.62 -7.35 11.40
C GLY A 246 6.41 -8.60 10.56
N PHE A 247 5.48 -9.48 10.92
CA PHE A 247 5.08 -10.61 10.06
C PHE A 247 4.50 -10.15 8.72
N THR A 248 3.73 -9.07 8.73
CA THR A 248 3.17 -8.51 7.50
C THR A 248 4.25 -7.91 6.60
N VAL A 249 5.21 -7.19 7.17
CA VAL A 249 6.37 -6.69 6.43
C VAL A 249 7.22 -7.85 5.91
N ALA A 250 7.41 -8.91 6.70
CA ALA A 250 8.11 -10.12 6.27
C ALA A 250 7.42 -10.76 5.06
N TRP A 251 6.10 -10.96 5.12
CA TRP A 251 5.28 -11.44 4.01
C TRP A 251 5.50 -10.61 2.74
N ALA A 252 5.44 -9.28 2.85
CA ALA A 252 5.63 -8.38 1.72
C ALA A 252 7.04 -8.47 1.10
N LEU A 253 8.09 -8.56 1.94
CA LEU A 253 9.47 -8.70 1.50
C LEU A 253 9.73 -10.04 0.82
N ALA A 254 9.23 -11.14 1.39
CA ALA A 254 9.29 -12.47 0.77
C ALA A 254 8.58 -12.46 -0.60
N ALA A 255 7.42 -11.81 -0.68
CA ALA A 255 6.69 -11.71 -1.93
C ALA A 255 7.41 -10.86 -2.98
N CYS A 256 8.07 -9.77 -2.57
CA CYS A 256 8.90 -8.97 -3.47
C CYS A 256 10.10 -9.76 -3.98
N SER A 257 10.73 -10.60 -3.14
CA SER A 257 11.82 -11.47 -3.56
C SER A 257 11.39 -12.50 -4.61
N SER A 258 10.19 -13.06 -4.43
CA SER A 258 9.60 -14.03 -5.37
C SER A 258 9.09 -13.38 -6.67
N GLY A 259 8.63 -12.13 -6.61
CA GLY A 259 7.92 -11.46 -7.71
C GLY A 259 8.78 -10.55 -8.60
N MET A 260 10.09 -10.44 -8.32
CA MET A 260 10.99 -9.57 -9.08
C MET A 260 10.86 -9.78 -10.59
N LYS A 261 10.70 -8.67 -11.34
CA LYS A 261 10.52 -8.69 -12.80
C LYS A 261 11.83 -8.93 -13.53
N VAL A 262 12.91 -8.30 -13.07
CA VAL A 262 14.27 -8.60 -13.51
C VAL A 262 14.83 -9.70 -12.62
N LYS A 263 15.05 -10.88 -13.20
CA LYS A 263 15.68 -12.00 -12.51
C LYS A 263 17.19 -12.03 -12.75
N PRO A 264 17.99 -12.61 -11.85
CA PRO A 264 19.45 -12.71 -12.04
C PRO A 264 19.87 -13.39 -13.35
N ASP A 265 19.00 -14.24 -13.91
CA ASP A 265 19.18 -15.01 -15.14
C ASP A 265 18.47 -14.42 -16.38
N ASP A 266 17.82 -13.25 -16.26
CA ASP A 266 17.04 -12.65 -17.35
C ASP A 266 17.92 -12.32 -18.58
N PRO A 267 17.78 -13.01 -19.72
CA PRO A 267 18.66 -12.81 -20.87
C PRO A 267 18.56 -11.41 -21.47
N SER A 268 17.45 -10.68 -21.23
CA SER A 268 17.19 -9.34 -21.77
C SER A 268 17.77 -8.20 -20.92
N ALA A 269 18.17 -8.48 -19.67
CA ALA A 269 18.65 -7.47 -18.75
C ALA A 269 20.17 -7.20 -18.88
N SER A 270 20.57 -5.95 -18.63
CA SER A 270 21.99 -5.55 -18.57
C SER A 270 22.72 -6.33 -17.46
N SER A 271 24.04 -6.52 -17.61
CA SER A 271 24.86 -7.15 -16.57
C SER A 271 24.80 -6.41 -15.22
N THR A 272 24.66 -5.08 -15.27
CA THR A 272 24.51 -4.23 -14.09
C THR A 272 23.19 -4.48 -13.38
N LEU A 273 22.08 -4.54 -14.11
CA LEU A 273 20.76 -4.85 -13.55
C LEU A 273 20.69 -6.26 -12.98
N LYS A 274 21.31 -7.26 -13.63
CA LYS A 274 21.40 -8.64 -13.10
C LYS A 274 22.12 -8.70 -11.75
N ALA A 275 23.28 -8.04 -11.67
CA ALA A 275 24.03 -7.96 -10.42
C ALA A 275 23.22 -7.25 -9.32
N GLY A 276 22.57 -6.13 -9.66
CA GLY A 276 21.67 -5.42 -8.76
C GLY A 276 20.48 -6.26 -8.28
N ALA A 277 19.87 -7.03 -9.19
CA ALA A 277 18.75 -7.92 -8.90
C ALA A 277 19.15 -9.06 -7.94
N LYS A 278 20.34 -9.65 -8.12
CA LYS A 278 20.85 -10.67 -7.20
C LYS A 278 21.00 -10.12 -5.77
N VAL A 279 21.60 -8.95 -5.62
CA VAL A 279 21.75 -8.29 -4.31
C VAL A 279 20.38 -7.94 -3.73
N GLN A 280 19.47 -7.40 -4.54
CA GLN A 280 18.11 -7.08 -4.12
C GLN A 280 17.39 -8.30 -3.56
N GLN A 281 17.45 -9.44 -4.25
CA GLN A 281 16.79 -10.67 -3.83
C GLN A 281 17.29 -11.14 -2.45
N ILE A 282 18.61 -11.06 -2.23
CA ILE A 282 19.23 -11.39 -0.94
C ILE A 282 18.74 -10.43 0.15
N LEU A 283 18.75 -9.12 -0.11
CA LEU A 283 18.28 -8.11 0.85
C LEU A 283 16.82 -8.32 1.23
N LEU A 284 15.94 -8.62 0.26
CA LEU A 284 14.53 -8.89 0.51
C LEU A 284 14.32 -10.17 1.34
N LEU A 285 15.05 -11.26 1.05
CA LEU A 285 14.96 -12.49 1.84
C LEU A 285 15.50 -12.30 3.26
N ALA A 286 16.66 -11.68 3.40
CA ALA A 286 17.25 -11.38 4.71
C ALA A 286 16.31 -10.49 5.52
N GLY A 287 15.78 -9.43 4.92
CA GLY A 287 14.81 -8.53 5.55
C GLY A 287 13.53 -9.23 5.99
N SER A 288 13.03 -10.16 5.16
CA SER A 288 11.88 -11.00 5.52
C SER A 288 12.16 -11.85 6.76
N VAL A 289 13.29 -12.55 6.78
CA VAL A 289 13.68 -13.42 7.91
C VAL A 289 13.86 -12.59 9.18
N LEU A 290 14.55 -11.44 9.09
CA LEU A 290 14.79 -10.59 10.25
C LEU A 290 13.50 -9.98 10.81
N SER A 291 12.58 -9.54 9.95
CA SER A 291 11.29 -8.98 10.39
C SER A 291 10.40 -10.04 11.04
N ALA A 292 10.38 -11.26 10.50
CA ALA A 292 9.70 -12.40 11.12
C ALA A 292 10.36 -12.78 12.46
N GLY A 293 11.69 -12.80 12.52
CA GLY A 293 12.44 -13.07 13.75
C GLY A 293 12.16 -12.06 14.86
N ALA A 294 12.11 -10.77 14.54
CA ALA A 294 11.69 -9.72 15.47
C ALA A 294 10.26 -9.93 15.98
N SER A 295 9.36 -10.36 15.10
CA SER A 295 7.96 -10.64 15.47
C SER A 295 7.83 -11.84 16.40
N ILE A 296 8.56 -12.92 16.13
CA ILE A 296 8.64 -14.09 17.01
C ILE A 296 9.24 -13.69 18.37
N TYR A 297 10.33 -12.93 18.35
CA TYR A 297 10.96 -12.44 19.58
C TYR A 297 9.98 -11.63 20.44
N THR A 298 9.26 -10.67 19.84
CA THR A 298 8.25 -9.87 20.54
C THR A 298 7.09 -10.70 21.09
N LEU A 299 6.68 -11.78 20.42
CA LEU A 299 5.64 -12.69 20.94
C LEU A 299 6.08 -13.52 22.15
N LEU A 300 7.38 -13.71 22.34
CA LEU A 300 7.95 -14.55 23.40
C LEU A 300 8.34 -13.75 24.66
N GLN A 301 8.24 -12.42 24.62
CA GLN A 301 8.43 -11.53 25.77
C GLN A 301 7.12 -11.34 26.52
#